data_AF-A0A4P2QU54-F1
#
_entry.id   AF-A0A4P2QU54-F1
#
_cell.length_a   1.000
_cell.length_b   1.000
_cell.length_c   1.000
_cell.angle_alpha   90.00
_cell.angle_beta   90.00
_cell.angle_gamma   90.00
#
_symmetry.space_group_name_H-M   'P 1'
#
loop_
_entity.id
_entity.type
_entity.pdbx_description
1 polymer ?
#
loop_
_entity_poly.entity_id
_entity_poly.type
_entity_poly.pdbx_seq_one_letter_code
_entity_poly.pdbx_strand_id
1 'polypeptide(L)'
;MKVSGTTILTRKTLVSRRFGSEAWRGFFREVAVANPWFKRPITASSFVPLPEFLAFHDELVRRFYADGKDALFELGAESARWALVDGPLQRFVQDPDISSLVATTQNIWHRYFAETDSRSEATLRDSGIEFRVRDLPAWHPYFEYFVVGYTKEMLEIYCANPIWTHRLTGGHGTTYGYLLATDPVPSAPPSSERGARCGRLLRPRKALTGRELEVLRLVGAGKTNREIALVLAISEKTVQHHVAHAYDKLGIYSRAGATLWLAERGLLG
;
A
#
# COMPACT_ATOMS: atom_id res chain seq x y z
N MET A 1 -8.15 -18.42 13.56
CA MET A 1 -7.56 -17.81 12.34
C MET A 1 -6.56 -18.76 11.71
N LYS A 2 -6.64 -18.95 10.40
CA LYS A 2 -5.64 -19.63 9.57
C LYS A 2 -5.18 -18.71 8.45
N VAL A 3 -3.93 -18.86 8.03
CA VAL A 3 -3.27 -18.02 7.02
C VAL A 3 -3.10 -18.82 5.73
N SER A 4 -3.45 -18.24 4.58
CA SER A 4 -3.29 -18.88 3.27
C SER A 4 -1.83 -19.27 3.02
N GLY A 5 -1.62 -20.49 2.52
CA GLY A 5 -0.31 -21.01 2.13
C GLY A 5 0.37 -20.17 1.04
N THR A 6 -0.41 -19.38 0.29
CA THR A 6 0.12 -18.36 -0.64
C THR A 6 1.09 -17.40 0.05
N THR A 7 0.88 -17.08 1.33
CA THR A 7 1.81 -16.21 2.09
C THR A 7 3.21 -16.82 2.20
N ILE A 8 3.32 -18.11 2.49
CA ILE A 8 4.59 -18.86 2.55
C ILE A 8 5.22 -18.97 1.16
N LEU A 9 4.42 -19.23 0.12
CA LEU A 9 4.91 -19.31 -1.26
C LEU A 9 5.44 -17.96 -1.76
N THR A 10 4.81 -16.84 -1.39
CA THR A 10 5.34 -15.51 -1.67
C THR A 10 6.68 -15.29 -0.96
N ARG A 11 6.80 -15.69 0.32
CA ARG A 11 8.07 -15.60 1.06
C ARG A 11 9.19 -16.42 0.41
N LYS A 12 8.87 -17.63 -0.04
CA LYS A 12 9.78 -18.45 -0.83
C LYS A 12 10.30 -17.69 -2.04
N THR A 13 9.41 -17.09 -2.83
CA THR A 13 9.77 -16.33 -4.02
C THR A 13 10.66 -15.13 -3.68
N LEU A 14 10.28 -14.31 -2.69
CA LEU A 14 11.05 -13.12 -2.31
C LEU A 14 12.46 -13.48 -1.81
N VAL A 15 12.54 -14.42 -0.86
CA VAL A 15 13.83 -14.87 -0.31
C VAL A 15 14.69 -15.50 -1.40
N SER A 16 14.10 -16.33 -2.28
CA SER A 16 14.87 -16.99 -3.35
C SER A 16 15.39 -15.98 -4.39
N ARG A 17 14.63 -14.93 -4.70
CA ARG A 17 15.05 -13.86 -5.61
C ARG A 17 16.17 -13.01 -5.01
N ARG A 18 16.08 -12.67 -3.72
CA ARG A 18 17.02 -11.75 -3.06
C ARG A 18 18.27 -12.42 -2.51
N PHE A 19 18.13 -13.61 -1.94
CA PHE A 19 19.19 -14.32 -1.22
C PHE A 19 19.57 -15.67 -1.84
N GLY A 20 18.90 -16.06 -2.92
CA GLY A 20 19.16 -17.31 -3.63
C GLY A 20 18.31 -18.49 -3.13
N SER A 21 18.06 -19.44 -4.02
CA SER A 21 17.22 -20.62 -3.75
C SER A 21 17.81 -21.53 -2.66
N GLU A 22 19.13 -21.55 -2.50
CA GLU A 22 19.78 -22.33 -1.44
C GLU A 22 19.52 -21.75 -0.05
N ALA A 23 19.56 -20.43 0.10
CA ALA A 23 19.25 -19.75 1.35
C ALA A 23 17.83 -20.08 1.82
N TRP A 24 16.84 -20.03 0.90
CA TRP A 24 15.48 -20.49 1.19
C TRP A 24 15.44 -21.96 1.61
N ARG A 25 16.10 -22.87 0.87
CA ARG A 25 16.10 -24.30 1.20
C ARG A 25 16.71 -24.57 2.58
N GLY A 26 17.82 -23.91 2.93
CA GLY A 26 18.45 -24.00 4.23
C GLY A 26 17.52 -23.57 5.36
N PHE A 27 17.01 -22.34 5.25
CA PHE A 27 16.04 -21.79 6.19
C PHE A 27 14.81 -22.68 6.38
N PHE A 28 14.18 -23.12 5.29
CA PHE A 28 12.95 -23.91 5.38
C PHE A 28 13.19 -25.30 5.98
N ARG A 29 14.38 -25.90 5.78
CA ARG A 29 14.76 -27.14 6.49
C ARG A 29 14.83 -26.92 7.99
N GLU A 30 15.46 -25.84 8.45
CA GLU A 30 15.54 -25.50 9.88
C GLU A 30 14.14 -25.30 10.49
N VAL A 31 13.26 -24.56 9.80
CA VAL A 31 11.86 -24.39 10.20
C VAL A 31 11.14 -25.74 10.30
N ALA A 32 11.28 -26.63 9.31
CA ALA A 32 10.60 -27.93 9.30
C ALA A 32 11.12 -28.91 10.35
N VAL A 33 12.37 -28.74 10.81
CA VAL A 33 12.93 -29.45 11.97
C VAL A 33 12.32 -28.92 13.26
N ALA A 34 12.29 -27.60 13.44
CA ALA A 34 11.78 -26.95 14.65
C ALA A 34 10.25 -27.08 14.81
N ASN A 35 9.51 -27.11 13.71
CA ASN A 35 8.06 -27.23 13.70
C ASN A 35 7.61 -28.30 12.68
N PRO A 36 7.20 -29.50 13.17
CA PRO A 36 6.77 -30.61 12.32
C PRO A 36 5.60 -30.30 11.38
N TRP A 37 4.80 -29.26 11.65
CA TRP A 37 3.71 -28.85 10.78
C TRP A 37 4.22 -28.51 9.36
N PHE A 38 5.39 -27.89 9.26
CA PHE A 38 6.03 -27.51 7.99
C PHE A 38 6.67 -28.67 7.22
N LYS A 39 6.62 -29.90 7.74
CA LYS A 39 7.01 -31.10 6.96
C LYS A 39 5.98 -31.47 5.89
N ARG A 40 4.77 -30.91 5.97
CA ARG A 40 3.68 -31.12 5.01
C ARG A 40 3.91 -30.29 3.74
N PRO A 41 3.47 -30.76 2.56
CA PRO A 41 3.47 -29.93 1.36
C PRO A 41 2.61 -28.67 1.55
N ILE A 42 3.14 -27.51 1.15
CA ILE A 42 2.42 -26.23 1.19
C ILE A 42 2.05 -25.81 -0.24
N THR A 43 0.76 -25.62 -0.46
CA THR A 43 0.15 -25.19 -1.73
C THR A 43 -0.61 -23.86 -1.54
N ALA A 44 -1.06 -23.25 -2.63
CA ALA A 44 -1.90 -22.05 -2.57
C ALA A 44 -3.25 -22.27 -1.86
N SER A 45 -3.76 -23.52 -1.86
CA SER A 45 -4.98 -23.93 -1.16
C SER A 45 -4.77 -24.37 0.29
N SER A 46 -3.52 -24.44 0.75
CA SER A 46 -3.20 -24.80 2.13
C SER A 46 -3.58 -23.67 3.09
N PHE A 47 -3.89 -24.02 4.34
CA PHE A 47 -4.14 -23.07 5.42
C PHE A 47 -3.26 -23.40 6.63
N VAL A 48 -2.36 -22.48 6.96
CA VAL A 48 -1.41 -22.55 8.06
C VAL A 48 -2.09 -22.03 9.33
N PRO A 49 -2.11 -22.75 10.45
CA PRO A 49 -2.64 -22.18 11.68
C PRO A 49 -1.79 -20.98 12.12
N LEU A 50 -2.45 -20.00 12.74
CA LEU A 50 -1.84 -18.69 12.96
C LEU A 50 -0.54 -18.74 13.80
N PRO A 51 -0.45 -19.48 14.92
CA PRO A 51 0.78 -19.54 15.71
C PRO A 51 1.99 -20.04 14.90
N GLU A 52 1.79 -21.05 14.05
CA GLU A 52 2.81 -21.63 13.19
C GLU A 52 3.27 -20.64 12.13
N PHE A 53 2.33 -19.89 11.54
CA PHE A 53 2.66 -18.85 10.58
C PHE A 53 3.46 -17.72 11.22
N LEU A 54 3.04 -17.22 12.39
CA LEU A 54 3.73 -16.12 13.07
C LEU A 54 5.16 -16.52 13.47
N ALA A 55 5.33 -17.71 14.07
CA ALA A 55 6.66 -18.22 14.42
C ALA A 55 7.58 -18.37 13.20
N PHE A 56 7.04 -18.88 12.08
CA PHE A 56 7.77 -18.92 10.80
C PHE A 56 8.14 -17.52 10.31
N HIS A 57 7.21 -16.57 10.39
CA HIS A 57 7.39 -15.21 9.90
C HIS A 57 8.46 -14.48 10.70
N ASP A 58 8.46 -14.60 12.02
CA ASP A 58 9.44 -13.98 12.90
C ASP A 58 10.84 -14.50 12.62
N GLU A 59 10.99 -15.81 12.48
CA GLU A 59 12.29 -16.43 12.15
C GLU A 59 12.76 -16.02 10.75
N LEU A 60 11.86 -15.85 9.79
CA LEU A 60 12.18 -15.32 8.46
C LEU A 60 12.69 -13.87 8.53
N VAL A 61 11.97 -13.00 9.24
CA VAL A 61 12.35 -11.59 9.39
C VAL A 61 13.70 -11.50 10.08
N ARG A 62 13.88 -12.19 11.21
CA ARG A 62 15.13 -12.24 11.97
C ARG A 62 16.33 -12.72 11.12
N ARG A 63 16.10 -13.65 10.19
CA ARG A 63 17.17 -14.21 9.35
C ARG A 63 17.56 -13.34 8.17
N PHE A 64 16.58 -12.74 7.50
CA PHE A 64 16.76 -12.14 6.17
C PHE A 64 16.57 -10.63 6.13
N TYR A 65 16.00 -10.06 7.18
CA TYR A 65 15.72 -8.64 7.29
C TYR A 65 16.35 -8.09 8.59
N ALA A 66 16.51 -6.78 8.68
CA ALA A 66 16.95 -6.15 9.92
C ALA A 66 15.89 -6.32 11.03
N ASP A 67 16.26 -6.11 12.29
CA ASP A 67 15.30 -6.20 13.38
C ASP A 67 14.40 -4.96 13.47
N GLY A 68 13.17 -5.18 13.95
CA GLY A 68 12.22 -4.12 14.29
C GLY A 68 11.15 -3.84 13.23
N LYS A 69 10.37 -2.78 13.48
CA LYS A 69 9.17 -2.45 12.68
C LYS A 69 9.50 -2.09 11.22
N ASP A 70 10.66 -1.47 10.98
CA ASP A 70 11.02 -0.97 9.64
C ASP A 70 11.25 -2.12 8.66
N ALA A 71 11.78 -3.25 9.12
CA ALA A 71 11.91 -4.46 8.32
C ALA A 71 10.56 -5.08 7.93
N LEU A 72 9.57 -5.03 8.83
CA LEU A 72 8.21 -5.49 8.51
C LEU A 72 7.55 -4.57 7.49
N PHE A 73 7.75 -3.25 7.59
CA PHE A 73 7.32 -2.30 6.57
C PHE A 73 7.99 -2.60 5.22
N GLU A 74 9.32 -2.80 5.18
CA GLU A 74 10.06 -3.14 3.96
C GLU A 74 9.55 -4.45 3.34
N LEU A 75 9.41 -5.50 4.13
CA LEU A 75 8.91 -6.79 3.68
C LEU A 75 7.46 -6.68 3.15
N GLY A 76 6.62 -5.87 3.80
CA GLY A 76 5.28 -5.50 3.35
C GLY A 76 5.29 -4.90 1.95
N ALA A 77 6.11 -3.86 1.78
CA ALA A 77 6.28 -3.17 0.52
C ALA A 77 6.86 -4.07 -0.58
N GLU A 78 7.88 -4.87 -0.28
CA GLU A 78 8.47 -5.82 -1.23
C GLU A 78 7.44 -6.86 -1.70
N SER A 79 6.58 -7.32 -0.78
CA SER A 79 5.49 -8.24 -1.10
C SER A 79 4.43 -7.62 -2.01
N ALA A 80 4.10 -6.34 -1.79
CA ALA A 80 3.19 -5.59 -2.63
C ALA A 80 3.75 -5.40 -4.04
N ARG A 81 5.00 -4.93 -4.17
CA ARG A 81 5.68 -4.80 -5.47
C ARG A 81 5.68 -6.10 -6.24
N TRP A 82 6.08 -7.21 -5.61
CA TRP A 82 6.05 -8.50 -6.28
C TRP A 82 4.63 -8.87 -6.71
N ALA A 83 3.65 -8.80 -5.81
CA ALA A 83 2.30 -9.28 -6.11
C ALA A 83 1.57 -8.42 -7.17
N LEU A 84 1.76 -7.10 -7.13
CA LEU A 84 1.03 -6.12 -7.93
C LEU A 84 1.75 -5.72 -9.22
N VAL A 85 3.05 -6.01 -9.36
CA VAL A 85 3.81 -5.70 -10.60
C VAL A 85 4.14 -6.97 -11.37
N ASP A 86 4.75 -7.95 -10.70
CA ASP A 86 5.21 -9.20 -11.36
C ASP A 86 4.24 -10.37 -11.15
N GLY A 87 3.34 -10.23 -10.18
CA GLY A 87 2.62 -11.33 -9.55
C GLY A 87 1.17 -11.44 -10.01
N PRO A 88 0.37 -12.25 -9.31
CA PRO A 88 -0.99 -12.57 -9.72
C PRO A 88 -2.00 -11.44 -9.50
N LEU A 89 -1.61 -10.33 -8.86
CA LEU A 89 -2.51 -9.26 -8.42
C LEU A 89 -2.39 -7.98 -9.26
N GLN A 90 -1.70 -8.01 -10.40
CA GLN A 90 -1.49 -6.84 -11.28
C GLN A 90 -2.76 -6.07 -11.63
N ARG A 91 -3.87 -6.78 -11.86
CA ARG A 91 -5.16 -6.17 -12.23
C ARG A 91 -5.69 -5.19 -11.18
N PHE A 92 -5.29 -5.32 -9.91
CA PHE A 92 -5.76 -4.43 -8.85
C PHE A 92 -5.21 -3.02 -8.92
N VAL A 93 -4.04 -2.82 -9.51
CA VAL A 93 -3.42 -1.49 -9.65
C VAL A 93 -3.55 -0.92 -11.06
N GLN A 94 -4.24 -1.63 -11.95
CA GLN A 94 -4.54 -1.19 -13.32
C GLN A 94 -5.92 -0.53 -13.44
N ASP A 95 -6.81 -0.73 -12.48
CA ASP A 95 -8.09 -0.04 -12.40
C ASP A 95 -7.84 1.47 -12.16
N PRO A 96 -8.42 2.39 -12.93
CA PRO A 96 -8.24 3.83 -12.69
C PRO A 96 -9.11 4.38 -11.54
N ASP A 97 -10.09 3.65 -11.02
CA ASP A 97 -10.96 4.10 -9.92
C ASP A 97 -10.42 3.74 -8.52
N ILE A 98 -10.06 4.78 -7.77
CA ILE A 98 -9.55 4.65 -6.40
C ILE A 98 -10.59 4.05 -5.44
N SER A 99 -11.88 4.21 -5.73
CA SER A 99 -12.96 3.64 -4.92
C SER A 99 -12.99 2.11 -5.03
N SER A 100 -12.77 1.59 -6.25
CA SER A 100 -12.59 0.16 -6.53
C SER A 100 -11.36 -0.40 -5.80
N LEU A 101 -10.24 0.35 -5.80
CA LEU A 101 -9.04 -0.02 -5.06
C LEU A 101 -9.32 -0.10 -3.55
N VAL A 102 -9.97 0.91 -2.97
CA VAL A 102 -10.35 0.95 -1.54
C VAL A 102 -11.23 -0.26 -1.16
N ALA A 103 -12.24 -0.57 -1.97
CA ALA A 103 -13.09 -1.75 -1.76
C ALA A 103 -12.28 -3.06 -1.85
N THR A 104 -11.30 -3.11 -2.74
CA THR A 104 -10.40 -4.27 -2.89
C THR A 104 -9.48 -4.44 -1.68
N THR A 105 -8.92 -3.36 -1.13
CA THR A 105 -8.09 -3.38 0.09
C THR A 105 -8.84 -3.95 1.29
N GLN A 106 -10.16 -3.77 1.35
CA GLN A 106 -11.02 -4.41 2.35
C GLN A 106 -11.20 -5.92 2.06
N ASN A 107 -11.54 -6.29 0.82
CA ASN A 107 -11.87 -7.68 0.49
C ASN A 107 -10.66 -8.63 0.44
N ILE A 108 -9.45 -8.11 0.21
CA ILE A 108 -8.25 -8.93 0.10
C ILE A 108 -7.88 -9.63 1.41
N TRP A 109 -8.29 -9.09 2.57
CA TRP A 109 -8.02 -9.66 3.89
C TRP A 109 -8.50 -11.11 4.00
N HIS A 110 -9.74 -11.38 3.59
CA HIS A 110 -10.34 -12.71 3.65
C HIS A 110 -9.76 -13.70 2.63
N ARG A 111 -8.96 -13.26 1.67
CA ARG A 111 -8.19 -14.16 0.80
C ARG A 111 -6.99 -14.77 1.51
N TYR A 112 -6.44 -14.05 2.49
CA TYR A 112 -5.24 -14.45 3.21
C TYR A 112 -5.51 -14.98 4.61
N PHE A 113 -6.61 -14.55 5.24
CA PHE A 113 -6.99 -15.00 6.58
C PHE A 113 -8.37 -15.65 6.57
N ALA A 114 -8.42 -16.92 6.96
CA ALA A 114 -9.63 -17.71 7.11
C ALA A 114 -9.92 -17.98 8.60
N GLU A 115 -11.15 -18.42 8.91
CA GLU A 115 -11.58 -18.78 10.27
C GLU A 115 -11.25 -17.67 11.29
N THR A 116 -11.67 -16.45 10.98
CA THR A 116 -11.39 -15.25 11.77
C THR A 116 -12.56 -14.29 11.76
N ASP A 117 -12.82 -13.65 12.90
CA ASP A 117 -13.73 -12.52 13.03
C ASP A 117 -13.05 -11.19 12.66
N SER A 118 -11.72 -11.22 12.50
CA SER A 118 -10.96 -10.04 12.13
C SER A 118 -11.33 -9.54 10.73
N ARG A 119 -11.40 -8.22 10.61
CA ARG A 119 -11.75 -7.53 9.37
C ARG A 119 -10.79 -6.40 9.10
N SER A 120 -10.48 -6.19 7.82
CA SER A 120 -9.94 -4.91 7.36
C SER A 120 -11.09 -4.02 6.89
N GLU A 121 -10.94 -2.72 7.09
CA GLU A 121 -11.87 -1.69 6.64
C GLU A 121 -11.04 -0.61 5.96
N ALA A 122 -11.48 -0.12 4.81
CA ALA A 122 -10.84 0.99 4.12
C ALA A 122 -11.89 2.03 3.74
N THR A 123 -11.61 3.30 4.01
CA THR A 123 -12.53 4.41 3.71
C THR A 123 -11.75 5.55 3.08
N LEU A 124 -12.22 6.01 1.93
CA LEU A 124 -11.68 7.22 1.30
C LEU A 124 -12.03 8.44 2.14
N ARG A 125 -11.03 9.28 2.42
CA ARG A 125 -11.11 10.55 3.13
C ARG A 125 -10.60 11.67 2.21
N ASP A 126 -10.91 12.91 2.55
CA ASP A 126 -10.45 14.10 1.80
C ASP A 126 -8.92 14.17 1.67
N SER A 127 -8.16 13.60 2.60
CA SER A 127 -6.69 13.66 2.63
C SER A 127 -6.00 12.33 2.35
N GLY A 128 -6.73 11.27 1.98
CA GLY A 128 -6.15 9.93 1.77
C GLY A 128 -7.11 8.78 2.08
N ILE A 129 -6.56 7.63 2.42
CA ILE A 129 -7.35 6.43 2.76
C ILE A 129 -7.15 6.11 4.24
N GLU A 130 -8.25 6.05 4.96
CA GLU A 130 -8.27 5.51 6.30
C GLU A 130 -8.40 3.99 6.23
N PHE A 131 -7.35 3.29 6.65
CA PHE A 131 -7.28 1.85 6.74
C PHE A 131 -7.34 1.41 8.19
N ARG A 132 -8.19 0.45 8.52
CA ARG A 132 -8.33 -0.13 9.85
C ARG A 132 -8.33 -1.64 9.78
N VAL A 133 -7.83 -2.25 10.84
CA VAL A 133 -8.07 -3.67 11.12
C VAL A 133 -8.68 -3.78 12.51
N ARG A 134 -9.69 -4.63 12.65
CA ARG A 134 -10.44 -4.86 13.88
C ARG A 134 -10.48 -6.34 14.22
N ASP A 135 -10.74 -6.63 15.48
CA ASP A 135 -11.04 -7.95 16.02
C ASP A 135 -9.96 -9.01 15.70
N LEU A 136 -8.69 -8.59 15.74
CA LEU A 136 -7.57 -9.53 15.69
C LEU A 136 -7.61 -10.46 16.92
N PRO A 137 -7.28 -11.75 16.77
CA PRO A 137 -7.24 -12.68 17.91
C PRO A 137 -6.17 -12.29 18.94
N ALA A 138 -5.07 -11.72 18.48
CA ALA A 138 -4.02 -11.12 19.30
C ALA A 138 -3.27 -10.10 18.46
N TRP A 139 -2.68 -9.10 19.11
CA TRP A 139 -1.77 -8.18 18.42
C TRP A 139 -0.46 -8.91 18.08
N HIS A 140 0.04 -8.67 16.86
CA HIS A 140 1.37 -9.09 16.43
C HIS A 140 1.93 -8.04 15.45
N PRO A 141 3.23 -7.70 15.49
CA PRO A 141 3.85 -6.73 14.58
C PRO A 141 3.56 -6.99 13.09
N TYR A 142 3.50 -8.27 12.69
CA TYR A 142 3.08 -8.68 11.35
C TYR A 142 1.71 -8.09 10.94
N PHE A 143 0.70 -8.17 11.81
CA PHE A 143 -0.62 -7.68 11.44
C PHE A 143 -0.63 -6.19 11.21
N GLU A 144 0.20 -5.44 11.90
CA GLU A 144 0.23 -3.99 11.78
C GLU A 144 1.23 -3.52 10.73
N TYR A 145 2.52 -3.69 10.98
CA TYR A 145 3.57 -3.05 10.19
C TYR A 145 3.72 -3.66 8.80
N PHE A 146 3.62 -4.99 8.69
CA PHE A 146 3.68 -5.64 7.38
C PHE A 146 2.45 -5.30 6.52
N VAL A 147 1.24 -5.34 7.09
CA VAL A 147 0.00 -5.02 6.37
C VAL A 147 -0.06 -3.55 5.96
N VAL A 148 0.34 -2.63 6.85
CA VAL A 148 0.39 -1.20 6.52
C VAL A 148 1.47 -0.93 5.48
N GLY A 149 2.64 -1.58 5.56
CA GLY A 149 3.68 -1.48 4.53
C GLY A 149 3.20 -1.96 3.16
N TYR A 150 2.48 -3.09 3.11
CA TYR A 150 1.85 -3.59 1.89
C TYR A 150 0.83 -2.61 1.32
N THR A 151 -0.05 -2.07 2.18
CA THR A 151 -1.12 -1.15 1.77
C THR A 151 -0.56 0.19 1.29
N LYS A 152 0.45 0.72 1.99
CA LYS A 152 1.20 1.92 1.58
C LYS A 152 1.77 1.74 0.18
N GLU A 153 2.52 0.67 -0.04
CA GLU A 153 3.16 0.42 -1.33
C GLU A 153 2.15 0.20 -2.47
N MET A 154 1.04 -0.50 -2.20
CA MET A 154 -0.06 -0.61 -3.16
C MET A 154 -0.54 0.77 -3.63
N LEU A 155 -0.75 1.69 -2.69
CA LEU A 155 -1.18 3.05 -2.99
C LEU A 155 -0.10 3.86 -3.69
N GLU A 156 1.18 3.67 -3.36
CA GLU A 156 2.28 4.34 -4.07
C GLU A 156 2.40 3.87 -5.53
N ILE A 157 2.26 2.57 -5.77
CA ILE A 157 2.22 2.00 -7.13
C ILE A 157 1.02 2.56 -7.90
N TYR A 158 -0.15 2.57 -7.28
CA TYR A 158 -1.39 3.02 -7.90
C TYR A 158 -1.38 4.52 -8.24
N CYS A 159 -1.05 5.36 -7.24
CA CYS A 159 -1.08 6.80 -7.36
C CYS A 159 0.15 7.37 -8.07
N ALA A 160 1.24 6.58 -8.18
CA ALA A 160 2.57 7.02 -8.58
C ALA A 160 3.09 8.22 -7.76
N ASN A 161 2.75 8.24 -6.46
CA ASN A 161 3.09 9.31 -5.51
C ASN A 161 3.47 8.71 -4.16
N PRO A 162 4.35 9.37 -3.37
CA PRO A 162 4.64 8.96 -2.00
C PRO A 162 3.38 8.95 -1.13
N ILE A 163 3.29 7.96 -0.25
CA ILE A 163 2.20 7.82 0.71
C ILE A 163 2.78 7.83 2.12
N TRP A 164 2.36 8.79 2.93
CA TRP A 164 2.71 8.88 4.33
C TRP A 164 1.70 8.15 5.20
N THR A 165 2.19 7.51 6.27
CA THR A 165 1.38 6.71 7.18
C THR A 165 1.22 7.45 8.50
N HIS A 166 -0.02 7.78 8.86
CA HIS A 166 -0.37 8.46 10.10
C HIS A 166 -1.22 7.53 10.97
N ARG A 167 -0.72 7.11 12.13
CA ARG A 167 -1.48 6.23 13.03
C ARG A 167 -2.62 7.00 13.70
N LEU A 168 -3.84 6.49 13.64
CA LEU A 168 -5.06 7.18 14.13
C LEU A 168 -5.49 6.73 15.53
N THR A 169 -5.28 5.46 15.87
CA THR A 169 -5.63 4.89 17.19
C THR A 169 -4.37 4.35 17.88
N GLY A 170 -4.21 4.60 19.19
CA GLY A 170 -2.97 4.35 19.92
C GLY A 170 -3.07 3.28 21.02
N GLY A 171 -2.52 2.10 20.73
CA GLY A 171 -2.23 0.98 21.62
C GLY A 171 -1.93 -0.29 20.79
N HIS A 172 -1.05 -1.18 21.26
CA HIS A 172 -0.90 -2.51 20.66
C HIS A 172 -2.05 -3.40 21.14
N GLY A 173 -3.14 -3.41 20.38
CA GLY A 173 -4.37 -4.13 20.72
C GLY A 173 -4.93 -4.90 19.53
N THR A 174 -6.15 -5.41 19.70
CA THR A 174 -6.84 -6.19 18.66
C THR A 174 -7.41 -5.33 17.52
N THR A 175 -7.26 -4.01 17.62
CA THR A 175 -7.71 -3.02 16.63
C THR A 175 -6.64 -1.95 16.43
N TYR A 176 -6.40 -1.57 15.17
CA TYR A 176 -5.55 -0.43 14.83
C TYR A 176 -6.08 0.29 13.58
N GLY A 177 -5.60 1.52 13.37
CA GLY A 177 -5.99 2.35 12.24
C GLY A 177 -4.91 3.30 11.80
N TYR A 178 -4.80 3.49 10.49
CA TYR A 178 -3.87 4.40 9.82
C TYR A 178 -4.61 5.26 8.79
N LEU A 179 -4.25 6.52 8.70
CA LEU A 179 -4.50 7.35 7.53
C LEU A 179 -3.26 7.25 6.63
N LEU A 180 -3.46 6.71 5.43
CA LEU A 180 -2.48 6.68 4.35
C LEU A 180 -2.75 7.85 3.41
N ALA A 181 -1.91 8.87 3.48
CA ALA A 181 -2.13 10.17 2.85
C ALA A 181 -1.00 10.55 1.91
N THR A 182 -1.31 11.32 0.87
CA THR A 182 -0.28 11.97 0.04
C THR A 182 0.29 13.23 0.67
N ASP A 183 -0.14 13.60 1.90
CA ASP A 183 0.35 14.75 2.67
C ASP A 183 1.17 14.32 3.92
N PRO A 184 2.28 15.03 4.25
CA PRO A 184 3.19 14.60 5.29
C PRO A 184 2.66 14.95 6.69
N VAL A 185 1.58 15.73 6.73
CA VAL A 185 0.91 16.21 7.93
C VAL A 185 -0.59 16.14 7.67
N PRO A 186 -1.39 15.43 8.49
CA PRO A 186 -2.84 15.43 8.33
C PRO A 186 -3.38 16.85 8.55
N SER A 187 -4.00 17.44 7.54
CA SER A 187 -4.87 18.60 7.77
C SER A 187 -6.10 18.13 8.56
N ALA A 188 -6.44 18.85 9.64
CA ALA A 188 -7.54 18.51 10.54
C ALA A 188 -8.88 18.31 9.80
N PRO A 189 -9.81 17.47 10.30
CA PRO A 189 -10.98 17.06 9.53
C PRO A 189 -11.97 18.24 9.33
N PRO A 190 -12.52 18.44 8.12
CA PRO A 190 -13.68 19.29 7.96
C PRO A 190 -14.94 18.53 8.38
N SER A 191 -15.73 19.14 9.24
CA SER A 191 -17.04 18.67 9.70
C SER A 191 -18.05 18.59 8.55
N SER A 192 -18.97 17.63 8.72
CA SER A 192 -20.16 17.30 7.94
C SER A 192 -20.72 18.38 7.01
N GLU A 193 -21.00 18.02 5.75
CA GLU A 193 -22.32 18.14 5.08
C GLU A 193 -22.28 17.94 3.55
N ARG A 194 -23.20 17.09 3.07
CA ARG A 194 -23.97 17.23 1.81
C ARG A 194 -23.29 16.91 0.46
N GLY A 195 -23.39 15.64 0.04
CA GLY A 195 -24.41 15.15 -0.92
C GLY A 195 -24.65 15.78 -2.30
N ALA A 196 -23.92 16.81 -2.76
CA ALA A 196 -24.27 17.47 -4.04
C ALA A 196 -23.09 18.18 -4.74
N ARG A 197 -21.96 17.51 -5.02
CA ARG A 197 -20.73 18.23 -5.45
C ARG A 197 -19.83 17.56 -6.50
N CYS A 198 -20.30 16.60 -7.31
CA CYS A 198 -19.46 16.07 -8.39
C CYS A 198 -19.00 17.18 -9.37
N GLY A 199 -19.78 18.25 -9.55
CA GLY A 199 -19.38 19.44 -10.34
C GLY A 199 -18.60 20.52 -9.56
N ARG A 200 -18.34 20.35 -8.26
CA ARG A 200 -17.69 21.38 -7.41
C ARG A 200 -16.27 20.99 -6.95
N LEU A 201 -15.86 19.73 -7.15
CA LEU A 201 -14.52 19.23 -6.78
C LEU A 201 -13.38 19.81 -7.64
N LEU A 202 -13.68 20.37 -8.81
CA LEU A 202 -12.67 20.87 -9.74
C LEU A 202 -12.30 22.35 -9.52
N ARG A 203 -12.86 23.01 -8.51
CA ARG A 203 -12.49 24.41 -8.20
C ARG A 203 -11.21 24.41 -7.36
N PRO A 204 -10.11 25.02 -7.84
CA PRO A 204 -8.88 25.12 -7.07
C PRO A 204 -9.17 25.75 -5.71
N ARG A 205 -8.81 25.07 -4.63
CA ARG A 205 -8.84 25.66 -3.28
C ARG A 205 -7.80 26.77 -3.15
N LYS A 206 -6.72 26.71 -3.95
CA LYS A 206 -5.68 27.73 -4.13
C LYS A 206 -5.15 27.71 -5.57
N ALA A 207 -4.59 28.83 -6.03
CA ALA A 207 -3.94 28.89 -7.33
C ALA A 207 -2.66 28.03 -7.36
N LEU A 208 -2.44 27.33 -8.48
CA LEU A 208 -1.18 26.63 -8.73
C LEU A 208 -0.05 27.62 -8.93
N THR A 209 1.14 27.28 -8.45
CA THR A 209 2.37 27.96 -8.86
C THR A 209 2.72 27.59 -10.30
N GLY A 210 3.56 28.39 -10.95
CA GLY A 210 4.02 28.09 -12.32
C GLY A 210 4.67 26.70 -12.42
N ARG A 211 5.46 26.31 -11.42
CA ARG A 211 6.13 25.01 -11.37
C ARG A 211 5.17 23.84 -11.15
N GLU A 212 4.17 24.02 -10.29
CA GLU A 212 3.12 23.01 -10.09
C GLU A 212 2.31 22.78 -11.37
N LEU A 213 1.95 23.86 -12.09
CA LEU A 213 1.24 23.75 -13.36
C LEU A 213 2.10 23.07 -14.45
N GLU A 214 3.38 23.41 -14.52
CA GLU A 214 4.33 22.80 -15.45
C GLU A 214 4.46 21.28 -15.22
N VAL A 215 4.64 20.87 -13.96
CA VAL A 215 4.66 19.46 -13.58
C VAL A 215 3.33 18.79 -13.90
N LEU A 216 2.20 19.43 -13.58
CA LEU A 216 0.87 18.88 -13.83
C LEU A 216 0.62 18.64 -15.33
N ARG A 217 1.05 19.56 -16.20
CA ARG A 217 0.97 19.39 -17.66
C ARG A 217 1.74 18.17 -18.14
N LEU A 218 2.96 17.97 -17.64
CA LEU A 218 3.75 16.79 -18.01
C LEU A 218 3.12 15.50 -17.49
N VAL A 219 2.49 15.53 -16.30
CA VAL A 219 1.67 14.42 -15.80
C VAL A 219 0.51 14.14 -16.74
N GLY A 220 -0.20 15.18 -17.19
CA GLY A 220 -1.31 15.10 -18.15
C GLY A 220 -0.90 14.53 -19.51
N ALA A 221 0.33 14.82 -19.95
CA ALA A 221 0.96 14.25 -21.14
C ALA A 221 1.49 12.81 -20.94
N GLY A 222 1.23 12.19 -19.79
CA GLY A 222 1.59 10.80 -19.51
C GLY A 222 3.01 10.56 -19.02
N LYS A 223 3.80 11.61 -18.72
CA LYS A 223 5.19 11.46 -18.25
C LYS A 223 5.28 10.96 -16.81
N THR A 224 6.11 9.96 -16.57
CA THR A 224 6.45 9.47 -15.23
C THR A 224 7.23 10.54 -14.44
N ASN A 225 7.23 10.46 -13.10
CA ASN A 225 7.97 11.43 -12.28
C ASN A 225 9.46 11.46 -12.61
N ARG A 226 10.03 10.32 -12.99
CA ARG A 226 11.41 10.21 -13.48
C ARG A 226 11.62 10.94 -14.80
N GLU A 227 10.73 10.78 -15.77
CA GLU A 227 10.82 11.54 -17.03
C GLU A 227 10.64 13.03 -16.79
N ILE A 228 9.71 13.43 -15.92
CA ILE A 228 9.50 14.83 -15.55
C ILE A 228 10.75 15.40 -14.88
N ALA A 229 11.38 14.64 -13.99
CA ALA A 229 12.62 15.03 -13.31
C ALA A 229 13.74 15.31 -14.31
N LEU A 230 13.87 14.46 -15.34
CA LEU A 230 14.80 14.66 -16.44
C LEU A 230 14.46 15.90 -17.26
N VAL A 231 13.19 16.08 -17.64
CA VAL A 231 12.72 17.24 -18.43
C VAL A 231 12.95 18.56 -17.70
N LEU A 232 12.69 18.60 -16.39
CA LEU A 232 12.75 19.82 -15.58
C LEU A 232 14.10 20.02 -14.88
N ALA A 233 15.06 19.11 -15.08
CA ALA A 233 16.37 19.08 -14.44
C ALA A 233 16.28 19.23 -12.90
N ILE A 234 15.37 18.48 -12.28
CA ILE A 234 15.18 18.42 -10.82
C ILE A 234 15.16 16.96 -10.34
N SER A 235 15.20 16.73 -9.03
CA SER A 235 15.10 15.36 -8.51
C SER A 235 13.67 14.79 -8.65
N GLU A 236 13.55 13.47 -8.80
CA GLU A 236 12.25 12.79 -8.80
C GLU A 236 11.44 13.09 -7.53
N LYS A 237 12.12 13.20 -6.39
CA LYS A 237 11.51 13.60 -5.11
C LYS A 237 10.93 15.03 -5.17
N THR A 238 11.61 15.95 -5.85
CA THR A 238 11.12 17.32 -6.06
C THR A 238 9.87 17.33 -6.95
N VAL A 239 9.85 16.50 -8.00
CA VAL A 239 8.65 16.32 -8.84
C VAL A 239 7.48 15.81 -8.02
N GLN A 240 7.70 14.75 -7.23
CA GLN A 240 6.66 14.17 -6.36
C GLN A 240 6.06 15.23 -5.43
N HIS A 241 6.88 16.09 -4.83
CA HIS A 241 6.37 17.20 -4.01
C HIS A 241 5.51 18.18 -4.82
N HIS A 242 5.93 18.59 -6.03
CA HIS A 242 5.13 19.48 -6.87
C HIS A 242 3.80 18.84 -7.30
N VAL A 243 3.79 17.54 -7.63
CA VAL A 243 2.56 16.80 -7.97
C VAL A 243 1.62 16.76 -6.76
N ALA A 244 2.12 16.39 -5.58
CA ALA A 244 1.31 16.31 -4.36
C ALA A 244 0.70 17.67 -4.00
N HIS A 245 1.49 18.75 -4.04
CA HIS A 245 0.98 20.11 -3.80
C HIS A 245 -0.03 20.56 -4.85
N ALA A 246 0.18 20.25 -6.13
CA ALA A 246 -0.79 20.56 -7.17
C ALA A 246 -2.10 19.80 -6.93
N TYR A 247 -2.02 18.53 -6.56
CA TYR A 247 -3.16 17.66 -6.30
C TYR A 247 -4.00 18.16 -5.13
N ASP A 248 -3.38 18.47 -3.99
CA ASP A 248 -4.05 19.05 -2.81
C ASP A 248 -4.76 20.37 -3.17
N LYS A 249 -4.07 21.28 -3.86
CA LYS A 249 -4.66 22.57 -4.27
C LYS A 249 -5.86 22.40 -5.19
N LEU A 250 -5.88 21.35 -5.99
CA LEU A 250 -6.95 21.08 -6.96
C LEU A 250 -8.02 20.12 -6.43
N GLY A 251 -7.81 19.46 -5.29
CA GLY A 251 -8.71 18.43 -4.78
C GLY A 251 -8.79 17.19 -5.69
N ILE A 252 -7.69 16.88 -6.39
CA ILE A 252 -7.56 15.71 -7.27
C ILE A 252 -6.57 14.72 -6.65
N TYR A 253 -6.80 13.42 -6.83
CA TYR A 253 -6.02 12.37 -6.15
C TYR A 253 -5.49 11.30 -7.09
N SER A 254 -5.59 11.51 -8.41
CA SER A 254 -5.13 10.56 -9.40
C SER A 254 -4.60 11.25 -10.65
N ARG A 255 -3.70 10.56 -11.37
CA ARG A 255 -3.20 11.02 -12.67
C ARG A 255 -4.31 11.19 -13.69
N ALA A 256 -5.29 10.28 -13.69
CA ALA A 256 -6.50 10.42 -14.51
C ALA A 256 -7.29 11.69 -14.16
N GLY A 257 -7.42 12.01 -12.87
CA GLY A 257 -8.03 13.25 -12.40
C GLY A 257 -7.27 14.52 -12.84
N ALA A 258 -5.93 14.47 -12.85
CA ALA A 258 -5.10 15.55 -13.36
C ALA A 258 -5.27 15.76 -14.88
N THR A 259 -5.25 14.67 -15.65
CA THR A 259 -5.50 14.69 -17.10
C THR A 259 -6.89 15.27 -17.39
N LEU A 260 -7.94 14.82 -16.70
CA LEU A 260 -9.29 15.35 -16.88
C LEU A 260 -9.38 16.84 -16.50
N TRP A 261 -8.79 17.24 -15.37
CA TRP A 261 -8.78 18.64 -14.93
C TRP A 261 -8.13 19.57 -15.94
N LEU A 262 -7.02 19.14 -16.56
CA LEU A 262 -6.33 19.85 -17.63
C LEU A 262 -7.18 19.90 -18.91
N ALA A 263 -7.81 18.78 -19.29
CA ALA A 263 -8.66 18.69 -20.48
C ALA A 263 -9.84 19.66 -20.42
N GLU A 264 -10.56 19.70 -19.29
CA GLU A 264 -11.69 20.60 -19.07
C GLU A 264 -11.33 22.09 -19.19
N ARG A 265 -10.04 22.42 -18.99
CA ARG A 265 -9.52 23.79 -19.02
C ARG A 265 -8.76 24.12 -20.30
N GLY A 266 -8.70 23.19 -21.26
CA GLY A 266 -7.90 23.35 -22.47
C GLY A 266 -6.40 23.51 -22.19
N LEU A 267 -5.93 22.96 -21.07
CA LEU A 267 -4.53 23.01 -20.63
C LEU A 267 -3.78 21.71 -20.96
N LEU A 268 -4.45 20.78 -21.63
CA LEU A 268 -3.87 19.55 -22.16
C LEU A 268 -3.18 19.90 -23.49
N GLY A 269 -1.86 19.73 -23.53
CA GLY A 269 -1.02 20.00 -24.69
C GLY A 269 -0.07 18.85 -24.93
#